data_AF-A0A962WG45-F1
#
_entry.id   AF-A0A962WG45-F1
#
_cell.length_a   1.000
_cell.length_b   1.000
_cell.length_c   1.000
_cell.angle_alpha   90.00
_cell.angle_beta   90.00
_cell.angle_gamma   90.00
#
_symmetry.space_group_name_H-M   'P 1'
#
loop_
_entity.id
_entity.type
_entity.pdbx_description
1 polymer ?
#
loop_
_entity_poly.entity_id
_entity_poly.type
_entity_poly.pdbx_seq_one_letter_code
_entity_poly.pdbx_strand_id
1 'polypeptide(L)'
;MMRPPFRNSRSHPRIGRYLGALIASLSSMLLLAGCSTAPAPHWSYQGQHGYANLSEVQVNLSDGRRLPMAEVLPGYRPRGGLIGSGLPFDEAIIARWATPYLEPYLRAHDANGDGVVEEPELIALYVLELARGRGLPAESLQVGDLTTRALQIPSPDISGLVDYADRNAAALRPEQRKLFADLRFIGPQIMARPD
;
A
#
# COMPACT_ATOMS: atom_id res chain seq x y z
N MET A 1 59.16 -29.50 -15.14
CA MET A 1 59.15 -30.49 -16.24
C MET A 1 57.69 -30.83 -16.54
N MET A 2 57.16 -30.28 -17.65
CA MET A 2 56.89 -30.97 -18.93
C MET A 2 55.48 -31.60 -18.99
N ARG A 3 54.59 -30.97 -19.77
CA ARG A 3 53.49 -31.60 -20.55
C ARG A 3 54.11 -32.58 -21.60
N PRO A 4 53.39 -33.41 -22.42
CA PRO A 4 51.97 -33.38 -22.83
C PRO A 4 51.38 -34.83 -23.03
N PRO A 5 50.62 -35.17 -24.11
CA PRO A 5 49.15 -35.11 -24.26
C PRO A 5 48.53 -36.48 -24.65
N PHE A 6 47.21 -36.59 -24.84
CA PHE A 6 46.64 -37.26 -26.02
C PHE A 6 45.17 -36.88 -26.24
N ARG A 7 44.78 -36.95 -27.51
CA ARG A 7 43.68 -36.28 -28.20
C ARG A 7 42.86 -37.34 -28.96
N ASN A 8 41.60 -36.99 -29.28
CA ASN A 8 40.73 -37.57 -30.34
C ASN A 8 40.10 -38.95 -30.02
N SER A 9 38.88 -39.31 -30.44
CA SER A 9 38.08 -38.94 -31.62
C SER A 9 36.61 -39.42 -31.49
N ARG A 10 35.67 -38.55 -31.92
CA ARG A 10 34.42 -38.79 -32.72
C ARG A 10 33.56 -40.04 -32.46
N SER A 11 32.24 -39.84 -32.33
CA SER A 11 31.28 -39.92 -33.46
C SER A 11 29.79 -39.85 -33.01
N HIS A 12 29.05 -38.84 -33.47
CA HIS A 12 27.59 -38.90 -33.73
C HIS A 12 27.31 -39.81 -34.96
N PRO A 13 26.06 -40.08 -35.44
CA PRO A 13 24.71 -39.66 -35.01
C PRO A 13 23.65 -40.81 -35.03
N ARG A 14 22.37 -40.51 -34.69
CA ARG A 14 21.15 -40.69 -35.53
C ARG A 14 19.90 -40.91 -34.65
N ILE A 15 18.94 -39.97 -34.69
CA ILE A 15 17.67 -40.00 -35.45
C ILE A 15 16.64 -40.96 -34.84
N GLY A 16 15.55 -40.38 -34.33
CA GLY A 16 14.29 -41.05 -34.02
C GLY A 16 13.15 -40.03 -33.94
N ARG A 17 12.63 -39.60 -35.10
CA ARG A 17 11.30 -38.99 -35.23
C ARG A 17 10.27 -40.13 -35.20
N TYR A 18 9.15 -39.97 -34.49
CA TYR A 18 7.82 -39.82 -35.11
C TYR A 18 6.65 -40.06 -34.12
N LEU A 19 5.67 -39.18 -34.30
CA LEU A 19 4.21 -39.37 -34.22
C LEU A 19 3.51 -39.66 -32.88
N GLY A 20 2.53 -38.81 -32.59
CA GLY A 20 1.43 -39.11 -31.67
C GLY A 20 0.56 -37.89 -31.38
N ALA A 21 0.00 -37.26 -32.40
CA ALA A 21 -1.08 -36.29 -32.23
C ALA A 21 -2.42 -37.04 -32.15
N LEU A 22 -3.24 -36.75 -31.14
CA LEU A 22 -4.68 -36.92 -31.24
C LEU A 22 -5.39 -35.83 -30.42
N ILE A 23 -6.14 -34.99 -31.13
CA ILE A 23 -7.08 -34.00 -30.61
C ILE A 23 -8.48 -34.62 -30.74
N ALA A 24 -9.31 -34.45 -29.71
CA ALA A 24 -10.77 -34.24 -29.72
C ALA A 24 -11.40 -34.88 -28.47
N SER A 25 -12.49 -34.42 -27.85
CA SER A 25 -13.23 -33.16 -27.72
C SER A 25 -14.44 -33.51 -26.84
N LEU A 26 -14.94 -32.54 -26.06
CA LEU A 26 -16.34 -32.41 -25.58
C LEU A 26 -16.92 -33.48 -24.63
N SER A 27 -17.25 -33.07 -23.39
CA SER A 27 -18.63 -32.66 -23.07
C SER A 27 -18.81 -32.26 -21.61
N SER A 28 -19.60 -31.19 -21.47
CA SER A 28 -20.14 -30.53 -20.30
C SER A 28 -20.67 -31.45 -19.19
N MET A 29 -20.29 -31.13 -17.94
CA MET A 29 -21.15 -31.35 -16.77
C MET A 29 -21.41 -29.99 -16.12
N LEU A 30 -22.68 -29.57 -16.21
CA LEU A 30 -23.24 -28.39 -15.54
C LEU A 30 -23.70 -28.78 -14.13
N LEU A 31 -23.64 -27.80 -13.21
CA LEU A 31 -24.44 -27.65 -11.98
C LEU A 31 -23.99 -28.43 -10.74
N LEU A 32 -23.13 -27.80 -9.94
CA LEU A 32 -23.41 -27.32 -8.57
C LEU A 32 -22.09 -26.82 -7.97
N ALA A 33 -21.57 -25.70 -8.49
CA ALA A 33 -20.63 -24.90 -7.72
C ALA A 33 -21.48 -23.78 -7.12
N GLY A 34 -21.73 -23.86 -5.81
CA GLY A 34 -22.13 -22.67 -5.08
C GLY A 34 -21.17 -21.55 -5.44
N CYS A 35 -21.68 -20.32 -5.53
CA CYS A 35 -20.82 -19.15 -5.44
C CYS A 35 -20.19 -19.14 -4.04
N SER A 36 -19.21 -20.01 -3.82
CA SER A 36 -18.11 -19.74 -2.93
C SER A 36 -17.35 -18.61 -3.63
N THR A 37 -17.80 -17.38 -3.44
CA THR A 37 -16.89 -16.25 -3.46
C THR A 37 -15.85 -16.58 -2.42
N ALA A 38 -14.74 -17.17 -2.87
CA ALA A 38 -13.51 -17.13 -2.11
C ALA A 38 -13.31 -15.66 -1.71
N PRO A 39 -12.96 -15.36 -0.45
CA PRO A 39 -12.62 -13.99 -0.08
C PRO A 39 -11.57 -13.48 -1.08
N ALA A 40 -11.85 -12.31 -1.66
CA ALA A 40 -10.94 -11.69 -2.58
C ALA A 40 -9.56 -11.54 -1.89
N PRO A 41 -8.46 -11.86 -2.57
CA PRO A 41 -7.15 -11.74 -1.94
C PRO A 41 -6.81 -10.26 -1.66
N HIS A 42 -6.20 -10.04 -0.50
CA HIS A 42 -5.80 -8.81 0.20
C HIS A 42 -4.84 -7.84 -0.55
N TRP A 43 -4.89 -7.72 -1.89
CA TRP A 43 -3.88 -6.94 -2.64
C TRP A 43 -4.38 -6.00 -3.73
N SER A 44 -5.68 -5.75 -3.90
CA SER A 44 -6.11 -4.80 -4.94
C SER A 44 -7.03 -3.74 -4.39
N TYR A 45 -6.45 -2.68 -3.81
CA TYR A 45 -7.14 -1.39 -3.76
C TYR A 45 -7.71 -1.07 -5.14
N GLN A 46 -9.03 -0.88 -5.23
CA GLN A 46 -9.73 -0.63 -6.49
C GLN A 46 -10.06 0.85 -6.62
N GLY A 47 -9.06 1.66 -6.92
CA GLY A 47 -9.26 3.09 -7.14
C GLY A 47 -8.06 3.77 -7.79
N GLN A 48 -8.23 5.05 -8.14
CA GLN A 48 -7.15 5.86 -8.66
C GLN A 48 -6.17 6.21 -7.53
N HIS A 49 -4.93 5.72 -7.61
CA HIS A 49 -3.87 6.01 -6.64
C HIS A 49 -2.59 6.41 -7.36
N GLY A 50 -1.75 7.18 -6.66
CA GLY A 50 -0.40 7.49 -7.11
C GLY A 50 0.61 6.47 -6.59
N TYR A 51 1.65 6.21 -7.38
CA TYR A 51 2.82 5.44 -6.96
C TYR A 51 4.06 6.33 -7.03
N ALA A 52 4.73 6.55 -5.91
CA ALA A 52 5.93 7.38 -5.84
C ALA A 52 6.73 7.13 -4.56
N ASN A 53 7.98 7.57 -4.51
CA ASN A 53 8.65 7.79 -3.22
C ASN A 53 7.98 8.97 -2.51
N LEU A 54 7.93 8.97 -1.18
CA LEU A 54 7.25 10.04 -0.45
C LEU A 54 7.88 11.42 -0.70
N SER A 55 9.19 11.47 -1.01
CA SER A 55 9.89 12.71 -1.38
C SER A 55 9.44 13.33 -2.71
N GLU A 56 8.78 12.58 -3.57
CA GLU A 56 8.30 13.02 -4.89
C GLU A 56 6.84 13.51 -4.83
N VAL A 57 6.17 13.30 -3.70
CA VAL A 57 4.78 13.70 -3.47
C VAL A 57 4.71 15.17 -3.06
N GLN A 58 3.72 15.89 -3.59
CA GLN A 58 3.37 17.23 -3.11
C GLN A 58 1.98 17.19 -2.46
N VAL A 59 1.73 18.12 -1.55
CA VAL A 59 0.42 18.29 -0.92
C VAL A 59 -0.28 19.49 -1.53
N ASN A 60 -1.48 19.26 -2.05
CA ASN A 60 -2.37 20.32 -2.52
C ASN A 60 -3.11 20.92 -1.33
N LEU A 61 -3.06 22.25 -1.23
CA LEU A 61 -3.74 23.02 -0.20
C LEU A 61 -5.04 23.63 -0.74
N SER A 62 -5.99 23.91 0.15
CA SER A 62 -7.27 24.56 -0.18
C SER A 62 -7.11 25.98 -0.73
N ASP A 63 -5.96 26.62 -0.48
CA ASP A 63 -5.63 27.95 -0.99
C ASP A 63 -5.03 27.93 -2.41
N GLY A 64 -5.00 26.75 -3.05
CA GLY A 64 -4.48 26.54 -4.39
C GLY A 64 -2.96 26.34 -4.47
N ARG A 65 -2.23 26.49 -3.36
CA ARG A 65 -0.79 26.20 -3.34
C ARG A 65 -0.52 24.70 -3.35
N ARG A 66 0.67 24.35 -3.83
CA ARG A 66 1.24 23.00 -3.74
C ARG A 66 2.55 23.07 -2.99
N LEU A 67 2.69 22.27 -1.95
CA LEU A 67 3.91 22.22 -1.14
C LEU A 67 4.64 20.89 -1.33
N PRO A 68 5.96 20.90 -1.54
CA PRO A 68 6.75 19.67 -1.58
C PRO A 68 6.78 19.01 -0.19
N MET A 69 6.95 17.69 -0.15
CA MET A 69 6.94 16.95 1.11
C MET A 69 7.97 17.45 2.13
N ALA A 70 9.12 17.96 1.69
CA ALA A 70 10.13 18.51 2.59
C ALA A 70 9.66 19.74 3.39
N GLU A 71 8.70 20.51 2.85
CA GLU A 71 8.08 21.64 3.54
C GLU A 71 6.95 21.18 4.46
N VAL A 72 6.19 20.16 4.03
CA VAL A 72 5.07 19.61 4.80
C VAL A 72 5.58 18.83 6.03
N LEU A 73 6.59 17.98 5.83
CA LEU A 73 7.19 17.09 6.82
C LEU A 73 8.69 17.39 6.98
N PRO A 74 9.05 18.54 7.57
CA PRO A 74 10.46 18.94 7.69
C PRO A 74 11.25 17.95 8.56
N GLY A 75 12.38 17.48 8.02
CA GLY A 75 13.22 16.50 8.70
C GLY A 75 12.75 15.05 8.56
N TYR A 76 11.71 14.79 7.77
CA TYR A 76 11.33 13.44 7.36
C TYR A 76 12.50 12.69 6.71
N ARG A 77 12.62 11.40 7.03
CA ARG A 77 13.57 10.47 6.41
C ARG A 77 12.90 9.10 6.27
N PRO A 78 13.04 8.42 5.12
CA PRO A 78 12.68 7.01 5.01
C PRO A 78 13.48 6.21 6.03
N ARG A 79 12.87 5.15 6.56
CA ARG A 79 13.52 4.26 7.52
C ARG A 79 13.55 2.84 6.99
N GLY A 80 14.74 2.38 6.63
CA GLY A 80 15.00 0.97 6.36
C GLY A 80 15.41 0.24 7.66
N GLY A 81 14.85 -0.93 7.91
CA GLY A 81 15.27 -1.80 9.01
C GLY A 81 14.37 -3.02 9.16
N LEU A 82 14.91 -4.09 9.75
CA LEU A 82 14.17 -5.32 10.08
C LEU A 82 13.07 -5.11 11.14
N ILE A 83 13.07 -3.95 11.80
CA ILE A 83 12.14 -3.54 12.85
C ILE A 83 11.63 -2.12 12.49
N GLY A 84 10.94 -2.01 11.37
CA GLY A 84 10.25 -0.78 10.96
C GLY A 84 8.84 -0.72 11.56
N SER A 85 8.39 0.47 11.95
CA SER A 85 6.99 0.69 12.34
C SER A 85 6.12 0.65 11.08
N GLY A 86 5.41 -0.44 10.84
CA GLY A 86 4.39 -0.47 9.77
C GLY A 86 3.20 0.44 10.09
N LEU A 87 2.28 0.57 9.13
CA LEU A 87 0.95 1.06 9.47
C LEU A 87 0.35 0.18 10.59
N PRO A 88 -0.53 0.75 11.43
CA PRO A 88 -1.12 -0.01 12.53
C PRO A 88 -2.05 -1.14 12.05
N PHE A 89 -2.45 -1.11 10.78
CA PHE A 89 -3.27 -2.10 10.09
C PHE A 89 -3.25 -1.79 8.58
N ASP A 90 -3.59 -2.79 7.75
CA ASP A 90 -3.58 -2.67 6.27
C ASP A 90 -4.93 -2.22 5.71
N GLU A 91 -6.03 -2.50 6.43
CA GLU A 91 -7.38 -2.09 6.04
C GLU A 91 -8.28 -1.85 7.26
N ALA A 92 -9.26 -0.96 7.12
CA ALA A 92 -10.30 -0.75 8.11
C ALA A 92 -11.69 -0.64 7.48
N ILE A 93 -12.55 -1.63 7.78
CA ILE A 93 -13.98 -1.58 7.46
C ILE A 93 -14.65 -0.51 8.35
N ILE A 94 -15.11 0.59 7.75
CA ILE A 94 -15.64 1.75 8.47
C ILE A 94 -16.80 1.36 9.38
N ALA A 95 -17.74 0.57 8.87
CA ALA A 95 -18.92 0.13 9.61
C ALA A 95 -18.61 -0.72 10.85
N ARG A 96 -17.39 -1.29 10.95
CA ARG A 96 -17.00 -2.21 12.02
C ARG A 96 -16.08 -1.56 13.05
N TRP A 97 -15.18 -0.69 12.62
CA TRP A 97 -14.05 -0.23 13.44
C TRP A 97 -14.07 1.26 13.74
N ALA A 98 -14.93 2.02 13.07
CA ALA A 98 -15.01 3.45 13.30
C ALA A 98 -15.72 3.77 14.63
N THR A 99 -15.02 4.43 15.53
CA THR A 99 -15.66 5.12 16.66
C THR A 99 -16.34 6.39 16.14
N PRO A 100 -17.31 6.99 16.88
CA PRO A 100 -17.90 8.28 16.47
C PRO A 100 -16.88 9.39 16.22
N TYR A 101 -15.69 9.28 16.83
CA TYR A 101 -14.58 10.21 16.60
C TYR A 101 -13.78 9.87 15.35
N LEU A 102 -13.53 8.59 15.08
CA LEU A 102 -12.68 8.13 13.97
C LEU A 102 -13.44 8.05 12.63
N GLU A 103 -14.74 7.77 12.67
CA GLU A 103 -15.60 7.62 11.48
C GLU A 103 -15.51 8.77 10.49
N PRO A 104 -15.57 10.06 10.91
CA PRO A 104 -15.49 11.16 9.97
C PRO A 104 -14.15 11.20 9.21
N TYR A 105 -13.06 10.80 9.85
CA TYR A 105 -11.74 10.73 9.22
C TYR A 105 -11.68 9.58 8.22
N LEU A 106 -12.06 8.37 8.63
CA LEU A 106 -12.03 7.22 7.73
C LEU A 106 -12.93 7.46 6.50
N ARG A 107 -14.16 7.96 6.68
CA ARG A 107 -15.03 8.32 5.55
C ARG A 107 -14.48 9.42 4.64
N ALA A 108 -13.74 10.37 5.19
CA ALA A 108 -13.14 11.43 4.39
C ALA A 108 -11.96 10.93 3.53
N HIS A 109 -11.36 9.81 3.92
CA HIS A 109 -10.20 9.21 3.25
C HIS A 109 -10.52 7.94 2.46
N ASP A 110 -11.73 7.38 2.59
CA ASP A 110 -12.36 6.42 1.67
C ASP A 110 -12.53 7.08 0.28
N ALA A 111 -11.48 6.96 -0.53
CA ALA A 111 -11.31 7.64 -1.79
C ALA A 111 -12.04 6.92 -2.93
N ASN A 112 -12.14 5.60 -2.86
CA ASN A 112 -12.90 4.79 -3.82
C ASN A 112 -14.39 4.66 -3.46
N GLY A 113 -14.78 4.95 -2.22
CA GLY A 113 -16.16 4.95 -1.73
C GLY A 113 -16.73 3.57 -1.44
N ASP A 114 -15.88 2.57 -1.18
CA ASP A 114 -16.31 1.18 -0.98
C ASP A 114 -16.61 0.83 0.50
N GLY A 115 -16.38 1.78 1.41
CA GLY A 115 -16.64 1.62 2.84
C GLY A 115 -15.51 0.92 3.61
N VAL A 116 -14.38 0.68 2.96
CA VAL A 116 -13.12 0.19 3.53
C VAL A 116 -12.06 1.26 3.32
N VAL A 117 -11.18 1.45 4.30
CA VAL A 117 -9.99 2.30 4.11
C VAL A 117 -8.78 1.40 4.04
N GLU A 118 -8.26 1.15 2.84
CA GLU A 118 -7.09 0.27 2.62
C GLU A 118 -5.76 1.02 2.66
N GLU A 119 -4.65 0.29 2.57
CA GLU A 119 -3.28 0.79 2.73
C GLU A 119 -3.01 2.10 1.95
N PRO A 120 -3.34 2.24 0.65
CA PRO A 120 -3.05 3.48 -0.07
C PRO A 120 -3.81 4.69 0.48
N GLU A 121 -5.03 4.49 0.96
CA GLU A 121 -5.87 5.52 1.56
C GLU A 121 -5.40 5.86 2.99
N LEU A 122 -4.98 4.85 3.75
CA LEU A 122 -4.35 5.04 5.06
C LEU A 122 -3.04 5.82 4.94
N ILE A 123 -2.20 5.53 3.95
CA ILE A 123 -0.98 6.30 3.69
C ILE A 123 -1.34 7.77 3.42
N ALA A 124 -2.33 8.02 2.56
CA ALA A 124 -2.77 9.37 2.26
C ALA A 124 -3.36 10.08 3.48
N LEU A 125 -4.14 9.37 4.31
CA LEU A 125 -4.65 9.85 5.59
C LEU A 125 -3.49 10.32 6.47
N TYR A 126 -2.44 9.52 6.64
CA TYR A 126 -1.27 9.91 7.44
C TYR A 126 -0.64 11.20 6.94
N VAL A 127 -0.39 11.32 5.64
CA VAL A 127 0.23 12.52 5.05
C VAL A 127 -0.64 13.76 5.24
N LEU A 128 -1.91 13.67 4.85
CA LEU A 128 -2.83 14.79 4.87
C LEU A 128 -3.14 15.24 6.31
N GLU A 129 -3.31 14.30 7.23
CA GLU A 129 -3.57 14.62 8.63
C GLU A 129 -2.30 15.13 9.33
N LEU A 130 -1.10 14.65 9.00
CA LEU A 130 0.12 15.29 9.50
C LEU A 130 0.23 16.75 9.04
N ALA A 131 -0.09 17.03 7.78
CA ALA A 131 -0.12 18.40 7.26
C ALA A 131 -1.16 19.27 7.98
N ARG A 132 -2.39 18.78 8.15
CA ARG A 132 -3.47 19.45 8.90
C ARG A 132 -3.10 19.69 10.36
N GLY A 133 -2.48 18.71 10.99
CA GLY A 133 -2.00 18.79 12.36
C GLY A 133 -0.91 19.85 12.57
N ARG A 134 -0.19 20.21 11.50
CA ARG A 134 0.79 21.31 11.46
C ARG A 134 0.19 22.65 10.99
N GLY A 135 -1.12 22.69 10.77
CA GLY A 135 -1.87 23.87 10.40
C GLY A 135 -1.90 24.20 8.92
N LEU A 136 -1.51 23.25 8.06
CA LEU A 136 -1.68 23.38 6.61
C LEU A 136 -3.10 22.93 6.22
N PRO A 137 -3.84 23.67 5.38
CA PRO A 137 -5.17 23.27 4.94
C PRO A 137 -5.06 22.24 3.79
N ALA A 138 -4.49 21.08 4.08
CA ALA A 138 -4.25 20.02 3.09
C ALA A 138 -5.55 19.38 2.62
N GLU A 139 -5.67 19.10 1.33
CA GLU A 139 -6.88 18.52 0.73
C GLU A 139 -6.61 17.22 -0.02
N SER A 140 -5.54 17.19 -0.82
CA SER A 140 -5.18 16.05 -1.67
C SER A 140 -3.68 15.99 -1.89
N LEU A 141 -3.25 14.94 -2.57
CA LEU A 141 -1.86 14.68 -2.93
C LEU A 141 -1.68 14.88 -4.44
N GLN A 142 -0.49 15.31 -4.83
CA GLN A 142 -0.06 15.41 -6.22
C GLN A 142 1.14 14.49 -6.46
N VAL A 143 1.01 13.61 -7.46
CA VAL A 143 2.05 12.67 -7.90
C VAL A 143 2.22 12.80 -9.41
N GLY A 144 3.28 13.49 -9.84
CA GLY A 144 3.39 13.91 -11.25
C GLY A 144 2.18 14.77 -11.65
N ASP A 145 1.44 14.35 -12.67
CA ASP A 145 0.19 15.02 -13.12
C ASP A 145 -1.07 14.51 -12.41
N LEU A 146 -0.96 13.48 -11.56
CA LEU A 146 -2.10 12.89 -10.86
C LEU A 146 -2.40 13.61 -9.55
N THR A 147 -3.63 14.12 -9.40
CA THR A 147 -4.22 14.49 -8.11
C THR A 147 -4.96 13.30 -7.52
N THR A 148 -4.68 12.90 -6.28
CA THR A 148 -5.28 11.72 -5.64
C THR A 148 -5.42 11.87 -4.12
N ARG A 149 -6.25 11.01 -3.50
CA ARG A 149 -6.36 10.80 -2.06
C ARG A 149 -5.97 9.37 -1.65
N ALA A 150 -5.33 8.62 -2.55
CA ALA A 150 -4.77 7.30 -2.30
C ALA A 150 -3.35 7.26 -2.83
N LEU A 151 -2.41 6.80 -2.01
CA LEU A 151 -0.99 6.86 -2.29
C LEU A 151 -0.31 5.55 -1.91
N GLN A 152 0.37 4.94 -2.87
CA GLN A 152 1.27 3.82 -2.63
C GLN A 152 2.72 4.31 -2.61
N ILE A 153 3.43 3.99 -1.53
CA ILE A 153 4.85 4.33 -1.35
C ILE A 153 5.65 3.09 -0.93
N PRO A 154 6.98 3.07 -1.13
CA PRO A 154 7.82 1.97 -0.65
C PRO A 154 7.73 1.77 0.88
N SER A 155 7.88 0.53 1.35
CA SER A 155 7.82 0.21 2.78
C SER A 155 8.77 1.02 3.68
N PRO A 156 10.01 1.39 3.25
CA PRO A 156 10.85 2.30 4.03
C PRO A 156 10.23 3.69 4.24
N ASP A 157 9.44 4.17 3.27
CA ASP A 157 8.74 5.44 3.40
C ASP A 157 7.56 5.32 4.36
N ILE A 158 6.79 4.22 4.28
CA ILE A 158 5.71 3.93 5.26
C ILE A 158 6.27 3.93 6.68
N SER A 159 7.39 3.23 6.89
CA SER A 159 8.05 3.16 8.20
C SER A 159 8.54 4.53 8.68
N GLY A 160 9.14 5.31 7.77
CA GLY A 160 9.57 6.68 8.08
C GLY A 160 8.40 7.60 8.45
N LEU A 161 7.24 7.41 7.80
CA LEU A 161 6.05 8.24 7.97
C LEU A 161 5.40 8.02 9.33
N VAL A 162 5.21 6.75 9.72
CA VAL A 162 4.68 6.39 11.04
C VAL A 162 5.63 6.91 12.13
N ASP A 163 6.93 6.64 12.02
CA ASP A 163 7.92 7.15 12.98
C ASP A 163 8.00 8.68 13.04
N TYR A 164 7.74 9.36 11.93
CA TYR A 164 7.67 10.81 11.89
C TYR A 164 6.44 11.31 12.68
N ALA A 165 5.28 10.69 12.49
CA ALA A 165 4.07 11.01 13.25
C ALA A 165 4.31 10.84 14.76
N ASP A 166 4.93 9.73 15.16
CA ASP A 166 5.29 9.42 16.55
C ASP A 166 6.16 10.48 17.19
N ARG A 167 7.28 10.81 16.54
CA ARG A 167 8.25 11.78 17.08
C ARG A 167 7.69 13.20 17.14
N ASN A 168 6.74 13.53 16.28
CA ASN A 168 6.17 14.88 16.16
C ASN A 168 4.78 15.02 16.81
N ALA A 169 4.24 13.99 17.44
CA ALA A 169 2.88 13.98 17.97
C ALA A 169 2.58 15.17 18.92
N ALA A 170 3.58 15.58 19.72
CA ALA A 170 3.47 16.71 20.64
C ALA A 170 3.31 18.08 19.92
N ALA A 171 3.80 18.20 18.69
CA ALA A 171 3.70 19.41 17.88
C ALA A 171 2.42 19.47 17.03
N LEU A 172 1.65 18.38 16.97
CA LEU A 172 0.38 18.35 16.26
C LEU A 172 -0.73 19.01 17.08
N ARG A 173 -1.73 19.56 16.36
CA ARG A 173 -3.02 19.96 16.92
C ARG A 173 -3.67 18.80 17.71
N PRO A 174 -4.46 19.10 18.76
CA PRO A 174 -5.05 18.07 19.61
C PRO A 174 -5.87 17.02 18.86
N GLU A 175 -6.60 17.43 17.82
CA GLU A 175 -7.41 16.55 16.99
C GLU A 175 -6.56 15.49 16.28
N GLN A 176 -5.54 15.90 15.52
CA GLN A 176 -4.66 14.95 14.82
C GLN A 176 -3.87 14.08 15.80
N ARG A 177 -3.48 14.62 16.95
CA ARG A 177 -2.84 13.81 18.00
C ARG A 177 -3.76 12.70 18.49
N LYS A 178 -5.04 13.02 18.73
CA LYS A 178 -6.05 12.03 19.13
C LYS A 178 -6.30 11.02 18.01
N LEU A 179 -6.41 11.47 16.76
CA LEU A 179 -6.58 10.59 15.60
C LEU A 179 -5.47 9.53 15.53
N PHE A 180 -4.20 9.94 15.58
CA PHE A 180 -3.08 8.98 15.52
C PHE A 180 -3.03 8.05 16.74
N ALA A 181 -3.44 8.52 17.92
CA ALA A 181 -3.56 7.66 19.09
C ALA A 181 -4.68 6.61 18.91
N ASP A 182 -5.84 7.01 18.40
CA ASP A 182 -6.97 6.12 18.13
C ASP A 182 -6.59 5.07 17.08
N LEU A 183 -5.94 5.46 15.97
CA LEU A 183 -5.48 4.54 14.92
C LEU A 183 -4.55 3.45 15.48
N ARG A 184 -3.63 3.81 16.39
CA ARG A 184 -2.76 2.83 17.06
C ARG A 184 -3.51 1.95 18.04
N PHE A 185 -4.53 2.47 18.70
CA PHE A 185 -5.33 1.72 19.66
C PHE A 185 -6.19 0.65 18.97
N ILE A 186 -6.76 0.97 17.80
CA ILE A 186 -7.61 0.05 17.06
C ILE A 186 -6.82 -0.96 16.21
N GLY A 187 -5.61 -0.63 15.77
CA GLY A 187 -4.83 -1.49 14.88
C GLY A 187 -4.63 -2.92 15.39
N PRO A 188 -4.20 -3.13 16.65
CA PRO A 188 -4.12 -4.45 17.24
C PRO A 188 -5.47 -5.19 17.28
N GLN A 189 -6.59 -4.47 17.40
CA GLN A 189 -7.93 -5.06 17.46
C GLN A 189 -8.41 -5.52 16.07
N ILE A 190 -8.04 -4.77 15.03
CA ILE A 190 -8.26 -5.13 13.63
C ILE A 190 -7.43 -6.39 13.30
N MET A 191 -6.12 -6.34 13.55
CA MET A 191 -5.21 -7.47 13.25
C MET A 191 -5.53 -8.75 14.04
N ALA A 192 -6.08 -8.63 15.25
CA ALA A 192 -6.38 -9.78 16.11
C ALA A 192 -7.68 -10.52 15.74
N ARG A 193 -8.48 -10.03 14.78
CA ARG A 193 -9.70 -10.70 14.34
C ARG A 193 -9.60 -11.02 12.86
N PRO A 194 -9.23 -12.27 12.48
CA PRO A 194 -9.40 -12.69 11.10
C PRO A 194 -10.88 -12.60 10.73
N ASP A 195 -11.11 -12.25 9.48
CA ASP A 195 -12.41 -11.96 8.86
C ASP A 195 -13.42 -13.11 9.02
#